data_AF-A0A7X7MVF7-F1
#
_entry.id   AF-A0A7X7MVF7-F1
#
_cell.length_a   1.000
_cell.length_b   1.000
_cell.length_c   1.000
_cell.angle_alpha   90.00
_cell.angle_beta   90.00
_cell.angle_gamma   90.00
#
_symmetry.space_group_name_H-M   'P 1'
#
loop_
_entity.id
_entity.type
_entity.pdbx_description
1 polymer ?
#
loop_
_entity_poly.entity_id
_entity_poly.type
_entity_poly.pdbx_seq_one_letter_code
_entity_poly.pdbx_strand_id
1 'polypeptide(L)' 'MAISIKSAREIDLMREAGRLLRDVHDELGKFVRPGISTLDIDQYGEKLIRERGCVPNFL' A
#
# COMPACT_ATOMS: atom_id res chain seq x y z
N MET A 1 -8.88 -25.07 -6.50
CA MET A 1 -9.03 -23.69 -7.00
C MET A 1 -8.24 -23.55 -8.28
N ALA A 2 -8.83 -22.99 -9.34
CA ALA A 2 -8.12 -22.72 -10.59
C ALA A 2 -7.40 -21.36 -10.48
N ILE A 3 -6.17 -21.27 -11.04
CA ILE A 3 -5.43 -20.02 -11.12
C ILE A 3 -6.00 -19.21 -12.30
N SER A 4 -6.40 -17.97 -12.04
CA SER A 4 -6.84 -17.04 -13.09
C SER A 4 -5.63 -16.44 -13.78
N ILE A 5 -5.55 -16.60 -15.11
CA ILE A 5 -4.54 -15.93 -15.93
C ILE A 5 -5.02 -14.50 -16.21
N LYS A 6 -4.21 -13.53 -15.82
CA LYS A 6 -4.49 -12.10 -16.00
C LYS A 6 -4.26 -11.66 -17.43
N SER A 7 -5.15 -10.82 -17.93
CA SER A 7 -4.95 -10.07 -19.18
C SER A 7 -3.82 -9.06 -19.03
N ALA A 8 -3.25 -8.61 -20.16
CA ALA A 8 -2.21 -7.57 -20.15
C ALA A 8 -2.68 -6.30 -19.40
N ARG A 9 -3.92 -5.87 -19.64
CA ARG A 9 -4.54 -4.73 -18.94
C ARG A 9 -4.59 -4.92 -17.43
N GLU A 10 -5.00 -6.08 -16.95
CA GLU A 10 -5.03 -6.36 -15.51
C GLU A 10 -3.62 -6.34 -14.91
N ILE A 11 -2.64 -6.91 -15.61
CA ILE A 11 -1.24 -6.89 -15.16
C ILE A 11 -0.73 -5.45 -15.06
N ASP A 12 -1.05 -4.59 -16.02
CA ASP A 12 -0.63 -3.18 -15.99
C ASP A 12 -1.27 -2.41 -14.84
N LEU A 13 -2.57 -2.65 -14.55
CA LEU A 13 -3.23 -2.10 -13.38
C LEU A 13 -2.59 -2.59 -12.07
N MET A 14 -2.23 -3.88 -11.99
CA MET A 14 -1.55 -4.44 -10.83
C MET A 14 -0.15 -3.84 -10.63
N ARG A 15 0.59 -3.59 -11.72
CA ARG A 15 1.91 -2.93 -11.66
C ARG A 15 1.81 -1.53 -11.10
N GLU A 16 0.83 -0.75 -11.57
CA GLU A 16 0.64 0.61 -11.07
C GLU A 16 0.21 0.63 -9.60
N ALA A 17 -0.71 -0.24 -9.20
CA ALA A 17 -1.09 -0.41 -7.80
C ALA A 17 0.13 -0.81 -6.93
N GLY A 18 0.96 -1.73 -7.41
CA GLY A 18 2.19 -2.16 -6.73
C GLY A 18 3.23 -1.04 -6.60
N ARG A 19 3.36 -0.17 -7.61
CA ARG A 19 4.25 1.00 -7.57
C ARG A 19 3.84 1.97 -6.46
N LEU A 20 2.54 2.30 -6.39
CA LEU A 20 2.00 3.16 -5.34
C LEU A 20 2.17 2.53 -3.95
N LEU A 21 1.94 1.23 -3.82
CA LEU A 21 2.12 0.50 -2.56
C LEU A 21 3.58 0.50 -2.10
N ARG A 22 4.55 0.34 -3.01
CA ARG A 22 5.98 0.45 -2.68
C ARG A 22 6.30 1.81 -2.09
N ASP A 23 5.82 2.89 -2.72
CA ASP A 23 6.08 4.25 -2.25
C ASP A 23 5.46 4.49 -0.85
N VAL A 24 4.34 3.84 -0.50
CA VAL A 24 3.78 3.85 0.86
C VAL A 24 4.68 3.09 1.85
N HIS A 25 5.18 1.91 1.47
CA HIS A 25 6.08 1.12 2.31
C HIS A 25 7.42 1.85 2.58
N ASP A 26 7.97 2.54 1.58
CA ASP A 26 9.19 3.31 1.74
C ASP A 26 9.03 4.45 2.76
N GLU A 27 7.87 5.15 2.74
CA GLU A 27 7.56 6.19 3.71
C GLU A 27 7.29 5.63 5.12
N LEU A 28 6.59 4.49 5.22
CA LEU A 28 6.41 3.80 6.50
C LEU A 28 7.75 3.38 7.10
N GLY A 29 8.68 2.84 6.29
CA GLY A 29 10.01 2.45 6.73
C GLY A 29 10.79 3.61 7.35
N LYS A 30 10.63 4.84 6.83
CA LYS A 30 11.23 6.06 7.41
C LYS A 30 10.52 6.53 8.68
N PHE A 31 9.23 6.24 8.83
CA PHE A 31 8.43 6.62 9.98
C PHE A 31 8.71 5.74 11.20
N VAL A 32 9.06 4.46 10.99
CA VAL A 32 9.33 3.51 12.08
C VAL A 32 10.56 3.91 12.90
N ARG A 33 10.34 4.15 14.20
CA ARG A 33 11.38 4.50 15.17
C ARG A 33 10.96 4.12 16.59
N PRO A 34 11.90 3.93 17.54
CA PRO A 34 11.56 3.66 18.94
C PRO A 34 10.59 4.70 19.51
N GLY A 35 9.61 4.22 20.27
CA GLY A 35 8.62 5.05 20.96
C GLY A 35 7.35 5.36 20.17
N ILE A 36 7.20 4.89 18.93
CA ILE A 36 5.91 4.93 18.22
C ILE A 36 5.10 3.67 18.48
N SER A 37 3.77 3.78 18.47
CA SER A 37 2.87 2.63 18.53
C SER A 37 2.59 2.06 17.15
N THR A 38 2.11 0.82 17.09
CA THR A 38 1.62 0.23 15.83
C THR A 38 0.40 0.96 15.28
N LEU A 39 -0.42 1.58 16.14
CA LEU A 39 -1.55 2.41 15.71
C LEU A 39 -1.07 3.70 15.02
N ASP A 40 0.04 4.29 15.45
CA ASP A 40 0.62 5.45 14.76
C ASP A 40 1.08 5.07 13.33
N ILE A 41 1.65 3.87 13.19
CA ILE A 41 2.09 3.34 11.88
C ILE A 41 0.87 3.11 10.98
N ASP A 42 -0.19 2.50 11.52
CA ASP A 42 -1.43 2.25 10.81
C ASP A 42 -2.09 3.54 10.31
N GLN A 43 -2.28 4.52 11.21
CA GLN A 43 -2.87 5.82 10.87
C GLN A 43 -2.04 6.58 9.84
N TYR A 44 -0.70 6.52 9.94
CA TYR A 44 0.19 7.14 8.95
C TYR A 44 0.08 6.43 7.59
N GLY A 45 0.02 5.10 7.57
CA GLY A 45 -0.18 4.31 6.36
C GLY A 45 -1.50 4.63 5.67
N GLU A 46 -2.61 4.66 6.42
CA GLU A 46 -3.93 5.03 5.91
C GLU A 46 -3.90 6.43 5.28
N LYS A 47 -3.31 7.41 5.97
CA LYS A 47 -3.17 8.76 5.46
C LYS A 47 -2.43 8.77 4.11
N LEU A 48 -1.27 8.12 4.02
CA LEU A 48 -0.46 8.05 2.80
C LEU A 48 -1.19 7.40 1.63
N ILE A 49 -1.96 6.33 1.90
CA ILE A 49 -2.76 5.64 0.89
C ILE A 49 -3.85 6.57 0.36
N ARG A 50 -4.58 7.25 1.24
CA ARG A 50 -5.66 8.18 0.86
C ARG A 50 -5.14 9.42 0.12
N GLU A 51 -4.00 9.97 0.52
CA GLU A 51 -3.35 11.10 -0.18
C GLU A 51 -2.96 10.76 -1.62
N ARG A 52 -2.72 9.48 -1.92
CA ARG A 52 -2.44 8.98 -3.27
C ARG A 52 -3.70 8.62 -4.06
N GLY A 53 -4.89 8.91 -3.52
CA GLY A 53 -6.17 8.58 -4.15
C GLY A 53 -6.53 7.09 -4.10
N CYS A 54 -5.83 6.31 -3.27
CA CYS A 54 -6.06 4.89 -3.09
C CYS A 54 -7.01 4.61 -1.91
N VAL A 55 -7.50 3.38 -1.81
CA VAL A 55 -8.32 2.89 -0.70
C VAL A 55 -7.50 1.87 0.12
N PRO A 56 -7.44 1.99 1.45
CA PRO A 56 -6.83 0.97 2.31
C PRO A 56 -7.59 -0.35 2.20
N ASN A 57 -6.88 -1.45 1.96
CA ASN A 57 -7.49 -2.76 1.73
C ASN A 57 -7.59 -3.63 2.99
N PHE A 58 -6.99 -3.19 4.11
CA PHE A 58 -7.06 -3.87 5.40
C PHE A 58 -7.69 -2.91 6.40
N LEU A 59 -8.66 -3.42 7.18
CA LEU A 59 -9.40 -2.73 8.23
C LEU A 59 -9.01 -3.31 9.59
#